data_AF-A0A822LDQ6-F1
#
_entry.id   AF-A0A822LDQ6-F1
#
_cell.length_a   1.000
_cell.length_b   1.000
_cell.length_c   1.000
_cell.angle_alpha   90.00
_cell.angle_beta   90.00
_cell.angle_gamma   90.00
#
_symmetry.space_group_name_H-M   'P 1'
#
loop_
_entity.id
_entity.type
_entity.pdbx_description
1 polymer ?
#
loop_
_entity_poly.entity_id
_entity_poly.type
_entity_poly.pdbx_seq_one_letter_code
_entity_poly.pdbx_strand_id
1 'polypeptide(L)'
;MTITPVFSHHYLREQRLRFIRTHLEAFDVEPRFPLPLFEEAVLEIEGYCGIEPTCHVQGDRIFAGDIQVATYEKTWPKSLMGASKFLDKVGSQVGVQINRNLLDRFSSLYIHSSKIETNTIGIDLRPTIQDSLIKIYMHLHPGGSHEDLVMTALALDGANYSAEVTEVLLKDGALIGFNLFLDGRSNIEIWAISPGGKYQHKGNFGRDLAAYIRKNFSQKVNFLFDVADGIAASFSKQKIDPIFYFHFFDIKDIPKYFAFNSLGDRIYDFYQSQDCVTYASISVREQDLESSRLDNYGFLYNKSDVCQLNLDKFHFAQQLGISP
;
A
#
# COMPACT_ATOMS: atom_id res chain seq x y z
N MET A 1 19.94 28.37 -12.85
CA MET A 1 20.77 27.87 -11.75
C MET A 1 20.81 26.35 -11.91
N THR A 2 21.95 25.80 -12.34
CA THR A 2 22.10 24.39 -12.70
C THR A 2 22.23 23.56 -11.42
N ILE A 3 21.17 22.87 -11.03
CA ILE A 3 21.17 21.98 -9.87
C ILE A 3 21.99 20.74 -10.25
N THR A 4 23.08 20.48 -9.52
CA THR A 4 23.91 19.30 -9.73
C THR A 4 23.25 18.04 -9.12
N PRO A 5 23.49 16.84 -9.68
CA PRO A 5 22.80 15.60 -9.27
C PRO A 5 22.92 15.26 -7.77
N VAL A 6 24.01 15.67 -7.12
CA VAL A 6 24.23 15.45 -5.68
C VAL A 6 23.26 16.29 -4.83
N PHE A 7 22.97 17.54 -5.23
CA PHE A 7 22.03 18.39 -4.52
C PHE A 7 20.58 17.92 -4.69
N SER A 8 20.24 17.30 -5.83
CA SER A 8 18.91 16.69 -6.01
C SER A 8 18.72 15.48 -5.11
N HIS A 9 19.71 14.60 -4.95
CA HIS A 9 19.56 13.41 -4.10
C HIS A 9 19.40 13.76 -2.61
N HIS A 10 20.17 14.73 -2.10
CA HIS A 10 20.04 15.16 -0.70
C HIS A 10 18.67 15.82 -0.44
N TYR A 11 18.19 16.63 -1.40
CA TYR A 11 16.87 17.25 -1.31
C TYR A 11 15.75 16.21 -1.26
N LEU A 12 15.76 15.20 -2.13
CA LEU A 12 14.72 14.16 -2.13
C LEU A 12 14.66 13.37 -0.82
N ARG A 13 15.82 13.05 -0.25
CA ARG A 13 15.92 12.36 1.05
C ARG A 13 15.29 13.17 2.19
N GLU A 14 15.64 14.45 2.29
CA GLU A 14 15.05 15.35 3.29
C GLU A 14 13.54 15.54 3.08
N GLN A 15 13.09 15.62 1.83
CA GLN A 15 11.68 15.73 1.49
C GLN A 15 10.85 14.54 1.99
N ARG A 16 11.37 13.31 1.84
CA ARG A 16 10.70 12.09 2.36
C ARG A 16 10.50 12.17 3.86
N LEU A 17 11.56 12.49 4.60
CA LEU A 17 11.47 12.63 6.05
C LEU A 17 10.51 13.74 6.45
N ARG A 18 10.54 14.88 5.74
CA ARG A 18 9.58 15.97 5.98
C ARG A 18 8.15 15.49 5.80
N PHE A 19 7.84 14.77 4.72
CA PHE A 19 6.48 14.25 4.49
C PHE A 19 6.03 13.27 5.56
N ILE A 20 6.92 12.36 5.99
CA ILE A 20 6.67 11.43 7.09
C ILE A 20 6.38 12.18 8.39
N ARG A 21 7.27 13.09 8.79
CA ARG A 21 7.15 13.81 10.06
C ARG A 21 5.95 14.74 10.09
N THR A 22 5.65 15.45 9.00
CA THR A 22 4.44 16.28 8.90
C THR A 22 3.17 15.46 9.08
N HIS A 23 3.11 14.23 8.56
CA HIS A 23 1.98 13.33 8.81
C HIS A 23 1.87 12.94 10.29
N LEU A 24 2.97 12.46 10.86
CA LEU A 24 3.01 11.98 12.24
C LEU A 24 2.66 13.09 13.23
N GLU A 25 3.18 14.31 13.02
CA GLU A 25 2.87 15.50 13.82
C GLU A 25 1.40 15.89 13.71
N ALA A 26 0.81 15.85 12.52
CA ALA A 26 -0.59 16.24 12.30
C ALA A 26 -1.60 15.34 13.01
N PHE A 27 -1.22 14.10 13.32
CA PHE A 27 -2.06 13.10 13.97
C PHE A 27 -1.50 12.62 15.32
N ASP A 28 -0.63 13.42 15.93
CA ASP A 28 -0.15 13.22 17.30
C ASP A 28 0.51 11.84 17.52
N VAL A 29 1.20 11.33 16.50
CA VAL A 29 1.88 10.02 16.56
C VAL A 29 3.21 10.18 17.27
N GLU A 30 3.33 9.56 18.44
CA GLU A 30 4.59 9.54 19.18
C GLU A 30 5.70 8.80 18.41
N PRO A 31 6.95 9.30 18.43
CA PRO A 31 8.07 8.67 17.72
C PRO A 31 8.60 7.43 18.44
N ARG A 32 7.77 6.38 18.48
CA ARG A 32 8.05 5.10 19.15
C ARG A 32 8.79 4.15 18.21
N PHE A 33 9.44 3.15 18.79
CA PHE A 33 10.04 2.05 18.02
C PHE A 33 9.00 1.36 17.12
N PRO A 34 9.31 1.01 15.86
CA PRO A 34 10.60 1.12 15.17
C PRO A 34 10.80 2.41 14.34
N LEU A 35 10.04 3.50 14.56
CA LEU A 35 10.05 4.69 13.70
C LEU A 35 11.46 5.26 13.43
N PRO A 36 12.36 5.46 14.43
CA PRO A 36 13.67 6.02 14.14
C PRO A 36 14.50 5.17 13.16
N LEU A 37 14.41 3.84 13.27
CA LEU A 37 15.09 2.91 12.37
C LEU A 37 14.45 2.90 10.97
N PHE A 38 13.14 3.13 10.91
CA PHE A 38 12.42 3.29 9.65
C PHE A 38 12.84 4.57 8.91
N GLU A 39 12.94 5.70 9.62
CA GLU A 39 13.44 6.96 9.05
C GLU A 39 14.87 6.79 8.48
N GLU A 40 15.76 6.09 9.20
CA GLU A 40 17.10 5.74 8.70
C GLU A 40 17.03 4.90 7.41
N ALA A 41 16.16 3.89 7.37
CA ALA A 41 16.00 3.02 6.21
C ALA A 41 15.46 3.78 4.99
N VAL A 42 14.51 4.69 5.19
CA VAL A 42 13.93 5.52 4.13
C VAL A 42 14.96 6.46 3.49
N LEU A 43 15.90 6.98 4.26
CA LEU A 43 16.99 7.81 3.76
C LEU A 43 17.97 7.04 2.86
N GLU A 44 18.08 5.72 3.03
CA GLU A 44 18.96 4.86 2.23
C GLU A 44 18.35 4.51 0.85
N ILE A 45 17.06 4.75 0.64
CA ILE A 45 16.41 4.49 -0.65
C ILE A 45 16.93 5.50 -1.70
N GLU A 46 17.33 5.00 -2.86
CA GLU A 46 17.75 5.81 -4.00
C GLU A 46 16.63 5.95 -5.05
N GLY A 47 16.77 6.91 -5.97
CA GLY A 47 15.75 7.21 -6.98
C GLY A 47 14.61 8.07 -6.44
N TYR A 48 13.51 8.19 -7.19
CA TYR A 48 12.32 8.97 -6.82
C TYR A 48 11.31 8.07 -6.10
N CYS A 49 10.75 8.55 -4.98
CA CYS A 49 9.92 7.74 -4.11
C CYS A 49 8.49 8.26 -3.95
N GLY A 50 7.57 7.31 -3.85
CA GLY A 50 6.25 7.50 -3.27
C GLY A 50 6.29 7.24 -1.76
N ILE A 51 5.61 8.09 -1.00
CA ILE A 51 5.40 7.95 0.44
C ILE A 51 3.88 7.84 0.65
N GLU A 52 3.44 6.71 1.19
CA GLU A 52 2.04 6.39 1.43
C GLU A 52 1.74 6.26 2.93
N PRO A 53 1.53 7.37 3.65
CA PRO A 53 0.97 7.32 4.98
C PRO A 53 -0.53 6.98 4.95
N THR A 54 -0.98 6.25 5.96
CA THR A 54 -2.37 5.80 6.14
C THR A 54 -2.84 6.06 7.56
N CYS A 55 -4.05 6.64 7.68
CA CYS A 55 -4.78 6.70 8.94
C CYS A 55 -5.80 5.57 8.99
N HIS A 56 -5.72 4.69 9.99
CA HIS A 56 -6.78 3.72 10.28
C HIS A 56 -7.72 4.28 11.34
N VAL A 57 -8.99 4.45 10.98
CA VAL A 57 -10.05 4.89 11.88
C VAL A 57 -10.82 3.68 12.38
N GLN A 58 -11.04 3.61 13.69
CA GLN A 58 -11.83 2.58 14.37
C GLN A 58 -12.72 3.25 15.41
N GLY A 59 -13.97 3.52 15.04
CA GLY A 59 -14.89 4.32 15.83
C GLY A 59 -14.33 5.73 16.07
N ASP A 60 -14.04 6.04 17.33
CA ASP A 60 -13.50 7.31 17.80
C ASP A 60 -11.97 7.33 17.93
N ARG A 61 -11.28 6.29 17.42
CA ARG A 61 -9.82 6.16 17.47
C ARG A 61 -9.20 6.29 16.09
N ILE A 62 -8.00 6.87 16.06
CA ILE A 62 -7.15 6.98 14.88
C ILE A 62 -5.79 6.34 15.15
N PHE A 63 -5.30 5.56 14.18
CA PHE A 63 -3.94 5.03 14.15
C PHE A 63 -3.26 5.52 12.86
N ALA A 64 -2.41 6.54 12.98
CA ALA A 64 -1.77 7.24 11.87
C ALA A 64 -0.27 6.92 11.73
N GLY A 65 0.20 5.84 12.36
CA GLY A 65 1.59 5.38 12.29
C GLY A 65 1.83 4.36 11.19
N ASP A 66 0.94 4.26 10.20
CA ASP A 66 1.07 3.33 9.06
C ASP A 66 1.66 4.08 7.86
N ILE A 67 2.87 3.72 7.44
CA ILE A 67 3.60 4.40 6.38
C ILE A 67 4.30 3.36 5.51
N GLN A 68 4.14 3.47 4.20
CA GLN A 68 4.89 2.72 3.19
C GLN A 68 5.74 3.66 2.34
N VAL A 69 6.94 3.22 1.96
CA VAL A 69 7.82 3.95 1.03
C VAL A 69 8.39 2.99 0.01
N ALA A 70 8.30 3.37 -1.26
CA ALA A 70 8.98 2.68 -2.36
C ALA A 70 9.45 3.67 -3.42
N THR A 71 10.48 3.25 -4.16
CA THR A 71 10.92 3.93 -5.38
C THR A 71 10.02 3.55 -6.55
N TYR A 72 9.81 4.49 -7.48
CA TYR A 72 9.14 4.22 -8.77
C TYR A 72 10.06 3.49 -9.76
N GLU A 73 11.34 3.35 -9.43
CA GLU A 73 12.33 2.67 -10.26
C GLU A 73 12.32 1.15 -10.05
N LYS A 74 12.73 0.41 -11.09
CA LYS A 74 12.95 -1.03 -10.99
C LYS A 74 14.22 -1.31 -10.19
N THR A 75 14.07 -1.65 -8.92
CA THR A 75 15.19 -1.88 -7.99
C THR A 75 15.28 -3.30 -7.45
N TRP A 76 14.39 -4.21 -7.82
CA TRP A 76 14.53 -5.62 -7.44
C TRP A 76 15.80 -6.24 -8.08
N PRO A 77 16.61 -7.03 -7.34
CA PRO A 77 16.47 -7.41 -5.92
C PRO A 77 17.21 -6.50 -4.93
N LYS A 78 17.81 -5.38 -5.37
CA LYS A 78 18.56 -4.48 -4.47
C LYS A 78 17.69 -3.88 -3.36
N SER A 79 16.42 -3.57 -3.66
CA SER A 79 15.46 -3.07 -2.66
C SER A 79 15.25 -4.05 -1.50
N LEU A 80 15.38 -5.37 -1.75
CA LEU A 80 15.27 -6.38 -0.69
C LEU A 80 16.44 -6.29 0.29
N MET A 81 17.65 -5.94 -0.18
CA MET A 81 18.81 -5.79 0.72
C MET A 81 18.58 -4.66 1.74
N GLY A 82 18.00 -3.54 1.29
CA GLY A 82 17.62 -2.44 2.17
C GLY A 82 16.57 -2.86 3.20
N ALA A 83 15.54 -3.59 2.76
CA ALA A 83 14.52 -4.16 3.64
C ALA A 83 15.12 -5.15 4.66
N SER A 84 15.99 -6.07 4.24
CA SER A 84 16.65 -7.02 5.12
C SER A 84 17.52 -6.34 6.18
N LYS A 85 18.29 -5.31 5.80
CA LYS A 85 19.10 -4.52 6.74
C LYS A 85 18.22 -3.81 7.78
N PHE A 86 17.09 -3.25 7.37
CA PHE A 86 16.12 -2.64 8.28
C PHE A 86 15.54 -3.69 9.25
N LEU A 87 15.11 -4.83 8.73
CA LEU A 87 14.60 -5.94 9.54
C LEU A 87 15.66 -6.45 10.52
N ASP A 88 16.94 -6.47 10.16
CA ASP A 88 18.05 -6.89 11.03
C ASP A 88 18.23 -5.94 12.20
N LYS A 89 18.24 -4.62 11.93
CA LYS A 89 18.28 -3.60 12.98
C LYS A 89 17.10 -3.77 13.94
N VAL A 90 15.88 -3.92 13.42
CA VAL A 90 14.69 -4.09 14.25
C VAL A 90 14.70 -5.39 15.05
N GLY A 91 15.07 -6.51 14.42
CA GLY A 91 15.14 -7.82 15.07
C GLY A 91 16.24 -7.95 16.14
N SER A 92 17.22 -7.03 16.15
CA SER A 92 18.25 -6.97 17.19
C SER A 92 17.78 -6.34 18.51
N GLN A 93 16.61 -5.69 18.51
CA GLN A 93 16.08 -5.00 19.68
C GLN A 93 15.55 -5.98 20.74
N VAL A 94 15.85 -5.70 22.02
CA VAL A 94 15.34 -6.49 23.14
C VAL A 94 13.82 -6.48 23.16
N GLY A 95 13.21 -7.67 23.26
CA GLY A 95 11.76 -7.84 23.32
C GLY A 95 11.06 -7.85 21.97
N VAL A 96 11.80 -7.78 20.86
CA VAL A 96 11.28 -7.90 19.50
C VAL A 96 11.60 -9.28 18.93
N GLN A 97 10.62 -9.89 18.25
CA GLN A 97 10.80 -11.11 17.48
C GLN A 97 10.25 -10.91 16.08
N ILE A 98 11.10 -11.02 15.06
CA ILE A 98 10.69 -10.93 13.66
C ILE A 98 10.73 -12.33 13.05
N ASN A 99 9.57 -12.84 12.63
CA ASN A 99 9.48 -14.07 11.87
C ASN A 99 9.47 -13.78 10.37
N ARG A 100 10.62 -14.01 9.71
CA ARG A 100 10.81 -13.75 8.27
C ARG A 100 10.56 -14.95 7.37
N ASN A 101 10.14 -16.08 7.91
CA ASN A 101 10.11 -17.35 7.18
C ASN A 101 9.30 -17.28 5.88
N LEU A 102 8.17 -16.56 5.88
CA LEU A 102 7.36 -16.38 4.66
C LEU A 102 8.10 -15.55 3.61
N LEU A 103 8.69 -14.42 4.03
CA LEU A 103 9.47 -13.54 3.17
C LEU A 103 10.68 -14.28 2.59
N ASP A 104 11.48 -14.94 3.44
CA ASP A 104 12.72 -15.61 3.04
C ASP A 104 12.46 -16.79 2.09
N ARG A 105 11.39 -17.56 2.32
CA ARG A 105 10.99 -18.65 1.41
C ARG A 105 10.56 -18.12 0.06
N PHE A 106 9.81 -17.02 0.03
CA PHE A 106 9.40 -16.41 -1.24
C PHE A 106 10.59 -15.79 -1.98
N SER A 107 11.36 -14.96 -1.30
CA SER A 107 12.46 -14.20 -1.91
C SER A 107 13.59 -15.10 -2.38
N SER A 108 13.91 -16.19 -1.67
CA SER A 108 14.94 -17.15 -2.11
C SER A 108 14.59 -17.83 -3.44
N LEU A 109 13.29 -18.05 -3.72
CA LEU A 109 12.83 -18.61 -4.99
C LEU A 109 12.84 -17.59 -6.13
N TYR A 110 12.57 -16.31 -5.82
CA TYR A 110 12.33 -15.26 -6.84
C TYR A 110 13.34 -14.12 -6.84
N ILE A 111 14.49 -14.28 -6.19
CA ILE A 111 15.54 -13.24 -6.13
C ILE A 111 16.02 -12.79 -7.52
N HIS A 112 15.97 -13.68 -8.52
CA HIS A 112 16.35 -13.39 -9.90
C HIS A 112 15.16 -13.11 -10.83
N SER A 113 13.94 -13.00 -10.28
CA SER A 113 12.74 -12.74 -11.07
C SER A 113 12.76 -11.34 -11.67
N SER A 114 12.61 -11.23 -12.98
CA SER A 114 12.38 -9.96 -13.66
C SER A 114 10.94 -9.46 -13.54
N LYS A 115 10.04 -10.27 -12.97
CA LYS A 115 8.61 -9.97 -12.81
C LYS A 115 8.31 -9.16 -11.56
N ILE A 116 9.30 -8.98 -10.68
CA ILE A 116 9.21 -8.08 -9.52
C ILE A 116 9.91 -6.79 -9.91
N GLU A 117 9.22 -5.65 -9.74
CA GLU A 117 9.77 -4.34 -10.02
C GLU A 117 10.60 -3.83 -8.84
N THR A 118 10.01 -3.85 -7.65
CA THR A 118 10.59 -3.33 -6.42
C THR A 118 9.86 -3.92 -5.21
N ASN A 119 10.30 -3.56 -4.00
CA ASN A 119 9.52 -3.72 -2.78
C ASN A 119 9.47 -2.43 -1.97
N THR A 120 8.37 -2.24 -1.25
CA THR A 120 8.28 -1.20 -0.23
C THR A 120 9.08 -1.58 1.01
N ILE A 121 9.37 -0.56 1.82
CA ILE A 121 9.59 -0.71 3.26
C ILE A 121 8.49 0.09 3.95
N GLY A 122 7.80 -0.52 4.90
CA GLY A 122 6.77 0.15 5.68
C GLY A 122 6.68 -0.29 7.12
N ILE A 123 6.00 0.51 7.92
CA ILE A 123 5.69 0.26 9.33
C ILE A 123 4.22 0.52 9.58
N ASP A 124 3.66 -0.13 10.60
CA ASP A 124 2.34 0.19 11.15
C ASP A 124 2.46 0.17 12.68
N LEU A 125 2.45 1.37 13.27
CA LEU A 125 2.62 1.58 14.70
C LEU A 125 1.29 1.49 15.43
N ARG A 126 1.26 0.67 16.47
CA ARG A 126 0.11 0.48 17.36
C ARG A 126 0.46 0.89 18.79
N PRO A 127 -0.55 1.16 19.65
CA PRO A 127 -0.30 1.55 21.04
C PRO A 127 0.57 0.55 21.79
N THR A 128 0.37 -0.74 21.51
CA THR A 128 1.16 -1.88 21.96
C THR A 128 2.18 -2.26 20.90
N ILE A 129 3.45 -2.38 21.32
CA ILE A 129 4.55 -2.76 20.42
C ILE A 129 4.32 -4.13 19.78
N GLN A 130 3.68 -5.06 20.49
CA GLN A 130 3.38 -6.42 19.99
C GLN A 130 2.39 -6.42 18.81
N ASP A 131 1.56 -5.38 18.70
CA ASP A 131 0.61 -5.22 17.60
C ASP A 131 1.16 -4.36 16.46
N SER A 132 2.33 -3.74 16.68
CA SER A 132 3.05 -3.03 15.63
C SER A 132 3.72 -4.04 14.71
N LEU A 133 3.92 -3.65 13.45
CA LEU A 133 4.48 -4.55 12.44
C LEU A 133 5.27 -3.81 11.37
N ILE A 134 6.15 -4.55 10.69
CA ILE A 134 6.84 -4.12 9.48
C ILE A 134 6.13 -4.70 8.27
N LYS A 135 5.97 -3.89 7.22
CA LYS A 135 5.34 -4.27 5.95
C LYS A 135 6.37 -4.26 4.84
N ILE A 136 6.46 -5.32 4.06
CA ILE A 136 7.27 -5.39 2.84
C ILE A 136 6.35 -5.82 1.69
N TYR A 137 6.00 -4.89 0.80
CA TYR A 137 5.11 -5.16 -0.32
C TYR A 137 5.89 -5.23 -1.63
N MET A 138 5.87 -6.38 -2.28
CA MET A 138 6.52 -6.61 -3.58
C MET A 138 5.58 -6.21 -4.70
N HIS A 139 6.00 -5.27 -5.55
CA HIS A 139 5.23 -4.82 -6.71
C HIS A 139 5.55 -5.70 -7.92
N LEU A 140 4.52 -6.26 -8.54
CA LEU A 140 4.63 -7.11 -9.71
C LEU A 140 4.57 -6.26 -10.99
N HIS A 141 5.26 -6.71 -12.03
CA HIS A 141 5.29 -6.03 -13.32
C HIS A 141 3.94 -6.15 -14.06
N PRO A 142 3.28 -5.05 -14.47
CA PRO A 142 1.92 -5.09 -15.06
C PRO A 142 1.86 -5.65 -16.49
N GLY A 143 3.00 -5.92 -17.13
CA GLY A 143 3.10 -6.34 -18.53
C GLY A 143 3.34 -7.84 -18.77
N GLY A 144 3.44 -8.67 -17.72
CA GLY A 144 3.78 -10.10 -17.86
C GLY A 144 2.97 -11.00 -16.92
N SER A 145 2.91 -12.30 -17.22
CA SER A 145 2.30 -13.27 -16.31
C SER A 145 3.19 -13.48 -15.08
N HIS A 146 2.60 -13.27 -13.91
CA HIS A 146 3.19 -13.53 -12.59
C HIS A 146 2.42 -14.63 -11.83
N GLU A 147 1.73 -15.50 -12.55
CA GLU A 147 0.94 -16.60 -11.98
C GLU A 147 1.80 -17.50 -11.07
N ASP A 148 3.06 -17.75 -11.44
CA ASP A 148 4.03 -18.49 -10.63
C ASP A 148 4.32 -17.82 -9.27
N LEU A 149 4.52 -16.50 -9.26
CA LEU A 149 4.72 -15.73 -8.03
C LEU A 149 3.48 -15.79 -7.16
N VAL A 150 2.30 -15.56 -7.74
CA VAL A 150 1.03 -15.59 -7.00
C VAL A 150 0.73 -16.99 -6.48
N MET A 151 0.95 -18.05 -7.26
CA MET A 151 0.78 -19.44 -6.81
C MET A 151 1.65 -19.74 -5.60
N THR A 152 2.90 -19.30 -5.59
CA THR A 152 3.78 -19.48 -4.43
C THR A 152 3.28 -18.68 -3.23
N ALA A 153 2.82 -17.44 -3.41
CA ALA A 153 2.23 -16.65 -2.34
C ALA A 153 0.96 -17.31 -1.76
N LEU A 154 0.07 -17.81 -2.61
CA LEU A 154 -1.13 -18.56 -2.19
C LEU A 154 -0.77 -19.80 -1.38
N ALA A 155 0.23 -20.55 -1.83
CA ALA A 155 0.71 -21.74 -1.11
C ALA A 155 1.35 -21.40 0.24
N LEU A 156 2.04 -20.25 0.34
CA LEU A 156 2.62 -19.76 1.60
C LEU A 156 1.56 -19.22 2.56
N ASP A 157 0.52 -18.57 2.04
CA ASP A 157 -0.62 -18.11 2.84
C ASP A 157 -1.39 -19.29 3.47
N GLY A 158 -1.58 -20.35 2.67
CA GLY A 158 -2.21 -21.59 3.13
C GLY A 158 -3.67 -21.40 3.53
N ALA A 159 -4.37 -20.42 2.93
CA ALA A 159 -5.82 -20.33 2.96
C ALA A 159 -6.45 -21.20 1.87
N ASN A 160 -7.73 -21.52 2.06
CA ASN A 160 -8.53 -22.23 1.06
C ASN A 160 -9.43 -21.22 0.34
N TYR A 161 -8.88 -20.57 -0.69
CA TYR A 161 -9.63 -19.64 -1.53
C TYR A 161 -10.60 -20.40 -2.45
N SER A 162 -11.71 -19.75 -2.84
CA SER A 162 -12.56 -20.29 -3.89
C SER A 162 -11.82 -20.32 -5.22
N ALA A 163 -12.28 -21.17 -6.15
CA ALA A 163 -11.70 -21.22 -7.50
C ALA A 163 -11.76 -19.85 -8.20
N GLU A 164 -12.86 -19.12 -8.01
CA GLU A 164 -13.07 -17.78 -8.57
C GLU A 164 -12.09 -16.75 -7.99
N VAL A 165 -11.89 -16.71 -6.66
CA VAL A 165 -10.89 -15.81 -6.05
C VAL A 165 -9.47 -16.20 -6.47
N THR A 166 -9.18 -17.49 -6.58
CA THR A 166 -7.88 -17.98 -7.04
C THR A 166 -7.59 -17.49 -8.47
N GLU A 167 -8.56 -17.60 -9.38
CA GLU A 167 -8.43 -17.12 -10.76
C GLU A 167 -8.20 -15.61 -10.81
N VAL A 168 -8.96 -14.82 -10.04
CA VAL A 168 -8.76 -13.36 -9.91
C VAL A 168 -7.34 -13.04 -9.48
N LEU A 169 -6.84 -13.69 -8.43
CA LEU A 169 -5.50 -13.42 -7.91
C LEU A 169 -4.41 -13.80 -8.92
N LEU A 170 -4.58 -14.90 -9.65
CA LEU A 170 -3.62 -15.34 -10.67
C LEU A 170 -3.53 -14.38 -11.87
N LYS A 171 -4.66 -13.83 -12.30
CA LYS A 171 -4.73 -12.95 -13.48
C LYS A 171 -4.43 -11.48 -13.15
N ASP A 172 -4.97 -11.01 -12.04
CA ASP A 172 -4.99 -9.58 -11.68
C ASP A 172 -4.17 -9.26 -10.42
N GLY A 173 -3.44 -10.23 -9.88
CA GLY A 173 -2.48 -10.02 -8.81
C GLY A 173 -1.47 -8.93 -9.17
N ALA A 174 -1.17 -8.02 -8.26
CA ALA A 174 -0.32 -6.86 -8.52
C ALA A 174 0.67 -6.59 -7.40
N LEU A 175 0.32 -6.97 -6.16
CA LEU A 175 1.21 -6.89 -5.02
C LEU A 175 1.15 -8.17 -4.18
N ILE A 176 2.30 -8.52 -3.62
CA ILE A 176 2.43 -9.56 -2.59
C ILE A 176 3.03 -8.89 -1.35
N GLY A 177 2.25 -8.81 -0.28
CA GLY A 177 2.63 -8.17 0.97
C GLY A 177 3.03 -9.17 2.03
N PHE A 178 4.13 -8.90 2.74
CA PHE A 178 4.55 -9.64 3.93
C PHE A 178 4.42 -8.71 5.13
N ASN A 179 3.59 -9.09 6.09
CA ASN A 179 3.45 -8.37 7.36
C ASN A 179 4.20 -9.15 8.45
N LEU A 180 5.16 -8.49 9.10
CA LEU A 180 6.03 -9.07 10.12
C LEU A 180 5.78 -8.34 11.45
N PHE A 181 4.97 -8.94 12.32
CA PHE A 181 4.67 -8.38 13.63
C PHE A 181 5.90 -8.45 14.53
N LEU A 182 6.01 -7.48 15.45
CA LEU A 182 7.16 -7.41 16.36
C LEU A 182 7.13 -8.47 17.46
N ASP A 183 6.07 -9.27 17.55
CA ASP A 183 5.89 -10.38 18.50
C ASP A 183 6.14 -11.78 17.91
N GLY A 184 6.63 -11.85 16.66
CA GLY A 184 6.94 -13.11 15.97
C GLY A 184 5.80 -13.66 15.12
N ARG A 185 4.61 -13.05 15.13
CA ARG A 185 3.59 -13.37 14.13
C ARG A 185 4.03 -12.85 12.75
N SER A 186 3.61 -13.54 11.70
CA SER A 186 3.73 -13.06 10.33
C SER A 186 2.53 -13.52 9.52
N ASN A 187 2.21 -12.77 8.48
CA ASN A 187 1.23 -13.16 7.48
C ASN A 187 1.63 -12.66 6.10
N ILE A 188 0.91 -13.14 5.10
CA ILE A 188 1.04 -12.72 3.72
C ILE A 188 -0.32 -12.17 3.25
N GLU A 189 -0.28 -11.20 2.36
CA GLU A 189 -1.44 -10.64 1.69
C GLU A 189 -1.18 -10.63 0.19
N ILE A 190 -2.21 -10.90 -0.60
CA ILE A 190 -2.14 -10.91 -2.04
C ILE A 190 -3.19 -9.92 -2.53
N TRP A 191 -2.74 -8.98 -3.35
CA TRP A 191 -3.59 -7.87 -3.79
C TRP A 191 -3.84 -8.00 -5.27
N ALA A 192 -5.11 -8.03 -5.65
CA ALA A 192 -5.52 -7.85 -7.04
C ALA A 192 -5.88 -6.38 -7.29
N ILE A 193 -5.60 -5.89 -8.49
CA ILE A 193 -5.85 -4.49 -8.87
C ILE A 193 -6.63 -4.42 -10.17
N SER A 194 -7.47 -3.40 -10.29
CA SER A 194 -8.24 -3.10 -11.49
C SER A 194 -8.39 -1.60 -11.71
N PRO A 195 -8.35 -1.11 -12.97
CA PRO A 195 -8.85 0.22 -13.30
C PRO A 195 -10.27 0.42 -12.76
N GLY A 196 -10.58 1.60 -12.22
CA GLY A 196 -11.94 1.95 -11.83
C GLY A 196 -12.85 2.15 -13.04
N GLY A 197 -14.18 2.14 -12.81
CA GLY A 197 -15.17 2.23 -13.88
C GLY A 197 -15.18 3.55 -14.66
N LYS A 198 -14.47 4.57 -14.17
CA LYS A 198 -14.17 5.81 -14.91
C LYS A 198 -13.38 5.57 -16.21
N TYR A 199 -12.59 4.50 -16.27
CA TYR A 199 -11.69 4.22 -17.38
C TYR A 199 -12.12 2.97 -18.14
N GLN A 200 -11.89 2.98 -19.45
CA GLN A 200 -12.05 1.76 -20.25
C GLN A 200 -10.85 0.83 -20.00
N HIS A 201 -11.12 -0.44 -19.70
CA HIS A 201 -10.08 -1.46 -19.61
C HIS A 201 -9.32 -1.58 -20.92
N LYS A 202 -8.03 -1.25 -20.89
CA LYS A 202 -7.10 -1.51 -21.98
C LYS A 202 -6.32 -2.78 -21.66
N GLY A 203 -6.37 -3.78 -22.55
CA GLY A 203 -5.80 -5.11 -22.29
C GLY A 203 -6.65 -5.94 -21.31
N ASN A 204 -6.06 -7.02 -20.78
CA ASN A 204 -6.76 -8.00 -19.93
C ASN A 204 -6.58 -7.75 -18.43
N PHE A 205 -5.63 -6.92 -18.02
CA PHE A 205 -5.34 -6.68 -16.61
C PHE A 205 -6.53 -5.98 -15.89
N GLY A 206 -6.87 -6.49 -14.72
CA GLY A 206 -7.95 -6.00 -13.85
C GLY A 206 -9.35 -6.48 -14.24
N ARG A 207 -9.50 -7.25 -15.33
CA ARG A 207 -10.84 -7.64 -15.81
C ARG A 207 -11.48 -8.70 -14.93
N ASP A 208 -10.72 -9.64 -14.43
CA ASP A 208 -11.21 -10.74 -13.60
C ASP A 208 -11.64 -10.20 -12.22
N LEU A 209 -10.86 -9.28 -11.63
CA LEU A 209 -11.25 -8.58 -10.41
C LEU A 209 -12.51 -7.73 -10.62
N ALA A 210 -12.59 -6.97 -11.73
CA ALA A 210 -13.78 -6.18 -12.02
C ALA A 210 -15.03 -7.05 -12.15
N ALA A 211 -14.94 -8.17 -12.87
CA ALA A 211 -16.04 -9.12 -13.03
C ALA A 211 -16.44 -9.77 -11.69
N TYR A 212 -15.45 -10.15 -10.88
CA TYR A 212 -15.66 -10.69 -9.54
C TYR A 212 -16.40 -9.71 -8.63
N ILE A 213 -15.99 -8.43 -8.64
CA ILE A 213 -16.63 -7.37 -7.85
C ILE A 213 -18.11 -7.17 -8.27
N ARG A 214 -18.35 -7.10 -9.58
CA ARG A 214 -19.69 -6.93 -10.17
C ARG A 214 -20.65 -8.03 -9.81
N LYS A 215 -20.15 -9.25 -9.74
CA LYS A 215 -20.95 -10.45 -9.50
C LYS A 215 -21.22 -10.70 -8.02
N ASN A 216 -20.25 -10.43 -7.14
CA ASN A 216 -20.25 -10.96 -5.78
C ASN A 216 -20.49 -9.92 -4.68
N PHE A 217 -20.42 -8.62 -4.96
CA PHE A 217 -20.56 -7.57 -3.95
C PHE A 217 -21.79 -6.70 -4.19
N SER A 218 -22.18 -5.98 -3.14
CA SER A 218 -23.33 -5.08 -3.07
C SER A 218 -23.32 -4.01 -4.16
N GLN A 219 -24.49 -3.42 -4.37
CA GLN A 219 -24.65 -2.27 -5.25
C GLN A 219 -23.81 -1.07 -4.78
N LYS A 220 -23.57 -0.93 -3.47
CA LYS A 220 -22.75 0.16 -2.94
C LYS A 220 -21.27 0.01 -3.29
N VAL A 221 -20.70 -1.19 -3.15
CA VAL A 221 -19.34 -1.49 -3.62
C VAL A 221 -19.23 -1.23 -5.13
N ASN A 222 -20.21 -1.70 -5.91
CA ASN A 222 -20.23 -1.52 -7.36
C ASN A 222 -20.32 -0.05 -7.79
N PHE A 223 -21.16 0.74 -7.11
CA PHE A 223 -21.26 2.17 -7.34
C PHE A 223 -19.92 2.89 -7.03
N LEU A 224 -19.25 2.53 -5.94
CA LEU A 224 -17.95 3.10 -5.60
C LEU A 224 -16.87 2.68 -6.62
N PHE A 225 -16.91 1.44 -7.11
CA PHE A 225 -16.04 0.97 -8.18
C PHE A 225 -16.24 1.79 -9.48
N ASP A 226 -17.48 2.15 -9.82
CA ASP A 226 -17.79 2.96 -11.00
C ASP A 226 -17.19 4.37 -10.98
N VAL A 227 -17.05 4.95 -9.78
CA VAL A 227 -16.61 6.35 -9.62
C VAL A 227 -15.16 6.47 -9.15
N ALA A 228 -14.52 5.38 -8.76
CA ALA A 228 -13.11 5.35 -8.41
C ALA A 228 -12.24 5.42 -9.68
N ASP A 229 -11.01 5.91 -9.52
CA ASP A 229 -9.99 5.88 -10.58
C ASP A 229 -9.31 4.51 -10.68
N GLY A 230 -9.20 3.80 -9.56
CA GLY A 230 -8.68 2.45 -9.45
C GLY A 230 -9.27 1.74 -8.26
N ILE A 231 -9.24 0.41 -8.28
CA ILE A 231 -9.61 -0.41 -7.13
C ILE A 231 -8.54 -1.47 -6.88
N ALA A 232 -8.21 -1.68 -5.61
CA ALA A 232 -7.48 -2.86 -5.17
C ALA A 232 -8.32 -3.66 -4.19
N ALA A 233 -8.12 -4.98 -4.17
CA ALA A 233 -8.70 -5.88 -3.19
C ALA A 233 -7.60 -6.73 -2.57
N SER A 234 -7.49 -6.68 -1.24
CA SER A 234 -6.49 -7.41 -0.45
C SER A 234 -7.09 -8.69 0.13
N PHE A 235 -6.46 -9.82 -0.16
CA PHE A 235 -6.84 -11.15 0.30
C PHE A 235 -5.73 -11.76 1.18
N SER A 236 -6.13 -12.47 2.24
CA SER A 236 -5.21 -13.16 3.16
C SER A 236 -5.98 -14.19 3.98
N LYS A 237 -5.32 -15.25 4.43
CA LYS A 237 -5.88 -16.22 5.38
C LYS A 237 -6.48 -15.58 6.63
N GLN A 238 -5.92 -14.45 7.07
CA GLN A 238 -6.35 -13.77 8.29
C GLN A 238 -7.55 -12.83 8.06
N LYS A 239 -7.99 -12.65 6.81
CA LYS A 239 -9.11 -11.78 6.44
C LYS A 239 -10.22 -12.63 5.84
N ILE A 240 -11.34 -12.73 6.56
CA ILE A 240 -12.52 -13.47 6.08
C ILE A 240 -13.08 -12.80 4.82
N ASP A 241 -13.17 -11.47 4.84
CA ASP A 241 -13.62 -10.64 3.72
C ASP A 241 -12.47 -9.79 3.17
N PRO A 242 -12.42 -9.55 1.86
CA PRO A 242 -11.42 -8.66 1.29
C PRO A 242 -11.61 -7.23 1.78
N ILE A 243 -10.50 -6.50 1.90
CA ILE A 243 -10.51 -5.06 2.09
C ILE A 243 -10.39 -4.42 0.71
N PHE A 244 -11.35 -3.56 0.37
CA PHE A 244 -11.32 -2.77 -0.86
C PHE A 244 -10.59 -1.47 -0.65
N TYR A 245 -9.80 -1.05 -1.62
CA TYR A 245 -9.11 0.23 -1.67
C TYR A 245 -9.62 0.99 -2.88
N PHE A 246 -10.44 2.02 -2.66
CA PHE A 246 -10.97 2.86 -3.73
C PHE A 246 -10.05 4.05 -3.94
N HIS A 247 -9.30 4.05 -5.04
CA HIS A 247 -8.30 5.08 -5.34
C HIS A 247 -8.92 6.23 -6.13
N PHE A 248 -8.50 7.46 -5.79
CA PHE A 248 -8.91 8.71 -6.42
C PHE A 248 -7.69 9.58 -6.72
N PHE A 249 -7.56 10.05 -7.97
CA PHE A 249 -6.51 10.97 -8.38
C PHE A 249 -6.76 12.40 -7.92
N ASP A 250 -8.03 12.77 -7.73
CA ASP A 250 -8.42 14.04 -7.12
C ASP A 250 -9.07 13.74 -5.78
N ILE A 251 -8.40 14.13 -4.68
CA ILE A 251 -8.92 13.94 -3.33
C ILE A 251 -10.29 14.62 -3.14
N LYS A 252 -10.59 15.67 -3.93
CA LYS A 252 -11.89 16.37 -3.89
C LYS A 252 -13.07 15.52 -4.38
N ASP A 253 -12.81 14.37 -5.00
CA ASP A 253 -13.87 13.43 -5.37
C ASP A 253 -14.36 12.61 -4.18
N ILE A 254 -13.51 12.34 -3.19
CA ILE A 254 -13.83 11.47 -2.03
C ILE A 254 -15.11 11.89 -1.28
N PRO A 255 -15.28 13.16 -0.85
CA PRO A 255 -16.46 13.54 -0.06
C PRO A 255 -17.78 13.51 -0.85
N LYS A 256 -17.75 13.30 -2.17
CA LYS A 256 -18.95 13.10 -2.99
C LYS A 256 -19.55 11.71 -2.78
N TYR A 257 -18.75 10.75 -2.34
CA TYR A 257 -19.10 9.32 -2.30
C TYR A 257 -19.00 8.71 -0.90
N PHE A 258 -18.23 9.33 0.00
CA PHE A 258 -18.05 8.87 1.36
C PHE A 258 -18.49 9.94 2.36
N ALA A 259 -19.28 9.52 3.35
CA ALA A 259 -19.58 10.32 4.52
C ALA A 259 -18.73 9.80 5.68
N PHE A 260 -17.91 10.66 6.27
CA PHE A 260 -17.03 10.29 7.38
C PHE A 260 -17.54 10.78 8.72
N ASN A 261 -17.02 10.18 9.79
CA ASN A 261 -17.08 10.75 11.12
C ASN A 261 -16.11 11.93 11.27
N SER A 262 -16.12 12.57 12.43
CA SER A 262 -15.30 13.77 12.69
C SER A 262 -13.80 13.53 12.54
N LEU A 263 -13.32 12.30 12.76
CA LEU A 263 -11.93 11.95 12.50
C LEU A 263 -11.62 11.94 11.01
N GLY A 264 -12.53 11.43 10.18
CA GLY A 264 -12.33 11.44 8.74
C GLY A 264 -12.40 12.84 8.13
N ASP A 265 -13.25 13.72 8.67
CA ASP A 265 -13.26 15.13 8.28
C ASP A 265 -11.90 15.79 8.60
N ARG A 266 -11.35 15.55 9.81
CA ARG A 266 -10.00 16.01 10.19
C ARG A 266 -8.92 15.47 9.24
N ILE A 267 -8.99 14.18 8.90
CA ILE A 267 -8.02 13.55 8.00
C ILE A 267 -8.13 14.15 6.59
N TYR A 268 -9.35 14.28 6.06
CA TYR A 268 -9.63 14.86 4.75
C TYR A 268 -9.10 16.29 4.65
N ASP A 269 -9.41 17.13 5.64
CA ASP A 269 -8.98 18.52 5.68
C ASP A 269 -7.45 18.65 5.71
N PHE A 270 -6.78 17.77 6.48
CA PHE A 270 -5.33 17.72 6.47
C PHE A 270 -4.82 17.30 5.09
N TYR A 271 -5.30 16.20 4.51
CA TYR A 271 -4.80 15.68 3.23
C TYR A 271 -5.03 16.66 2.07
N GLN A 272 -6.19 17.33 1.99
CA GLN A 272 -6.45 18.29 0.91
C GLN A 272 -5.55 19.54 1.00
N SER A 273 -5.04 19.86 2.19
CA SER A 273 -4.14 20.98 2.41
C SER A 273 -2.68 20.65 2.06
N GLN A 274 -2.37 19.37 1.80
CA GLN A 274 -1.02 18.93 1.47
C GLN A 274 -0.71 19.15 -0.01
N ASP A 275 0.45 19.73 -0.29
CA ASP A 275 1.01 19.74 -1.64
C ASP A 275 1.48 18.34 -2.06
N CYS A 276 1.70 18.16 -3.36
CA CYS A 276 2.33 16.96 -3.94
C CYS A 276 1.57 15.64 -3.74
N VAL A 277 0.29 15.70 -3.37
CA VAL A 277 -0.57 14.52 -3.29
C VAL A 277 -0.90 14.03 -4.70
N THR A 278 -0.58 12.78 -4.99
CA THR A 278 -0.72 12.21 -6.35
C THR A 278 -2.01 11.42 -6.50
N TYR A 279 -2.42 10.74 -5.44
CA TYR A 279 -3.72 10.08 -5.28
C TYR A 279 -4.01 9.89 -3.79
N ALA A 280 -5.26 9.60 -3.49
CA ALA A 280 -5.73 9.17 -2.18
C ALA A 280 -6.59 7.91 -2.32
N SER A 281 -6.75 7.16 -1.24
CA SER A 281 -7.55 5.94 -1.23
C SER A 281 -8.31 5.78 0.07
N ILE A 282 -9.53 5.27 -0.05
CA ILE A 282 -10.34 4.82 1.10
C ILE A 282 -10.31 3.31 1.12
N SER A 283 -9.78 2.74 2.21
CA SER A 283 -9.78 1.30 2.45
C SER A 283 -10.90 0.89 3.39
N VAL A 284 -11.74 -0.06 3.00
CA VAL A 284 -12.96 -0.38 3.73
C VAL A 284 -13.43 -1.80 3.42
N ARG A 285 -14.10 -2.44 4.37
CA ARG A 285 -14.81 -3.71 4.13
C ARG A 285 -16.23 -3.41 3.70
N GLU A 286 -16.83 -4.32 2.94
CA GLU A 286 -18.21 -4.16 2.49
C GLU A 286 -19.18 -3.89 3.64
N GLN A 287 -19.09 -4.66 4.73
CA GLN A 287 -19.96 -4.49 5.91
C GLN A 287 -19.91 -3.06 6.51
N ASP A 288 -18.78 -2.38 6.42
CA ASP A 288 -18.60 -1.03 6.98
C ASP A 288 -19.23 0.04 6.06
N LEU A 289 -19.44 -0.29 4.77
CA LEU A 289 -20.17 0.55 3.83
C LEU A 289 -21.68 0.55 4.08
N GLU A 290 -22.25 -0.43 4.79
CA GLU A 290 -23.71 -0.45 5.05
C GLU A 290 -24.17 0.69 5.97
N SER A 291 -23.24 1.28 6.72
CA SER A 291 -23.52 2.43 7.57
C SER A 291 -23.74 3.70 6.74
N SER A 292 -24.57 4.61 7.27
CA SER A 292 -24.78 5.95 6.67
C SER A 292 -23.52 6.83 6.74
N ARG A 293 -22.58 6.47 7.62
CA ARG A 293 -21.31 7.13 7.85
C ARG A 293 -20.24 6.07 8.15
N LEU A 294 -19.03 6.29 7.66
CA LEU A 294 -17.91 5.40 7.93
C LEU A 294 -17.32 5.65 9.32
N ASP A 295 -17.24 4.58 10.10
CA ASP A 295 -16.59 4.56 11.41
C ASP A 295 -15.39 3.59 11.45
N ASN A 296 -15.27 2.63 10.52
CA ASN A 296 -14.10 1.76 10.38
C ASN A 296 -13.58 1.78 8.94
N TYR A 297 -12.41 2.37 8.72
CA TYR A 297 -11.81 2.52 7.39
C TYR A 297 -10.33 2.91 7.52
N GLY A 298 -9.55 2.72 6.45
CA GLY A 298 -8.28 3.39 6.26
C GLY A 298 -8.41 4.55 5.28
N PHE A 299 -7.65 5.61 5.50
CA PHE A 299 -7.54 6.74 4.60
C PHE A 299 -6.07 6.98 4.30
N LEU A 300 -5.67 6.64 3.07
CA LEU A 300 -4.31 6.75 2.55
C LEU A 300 -4.22 7.94 1.58
N TYR A 301 -3.07 8.60 1.54
CA TYR A 301 -2.66 9.44 0.42
C TYR A 301 -1.23 9.10 0.03
N ASN A 302 -0.88 9.27 -1.25
CA ASN A 302 0.49 9.18 -1.70
C ASN A 302 1.06 10.58 -1.97
N LYS A 303 2.29 10.82 -1.53
CA LYS A 303 3.11 11.96 -1.97
C LYS A 303 4.33 11.46 -2.73
N SER A 304 4.65 12.17 -3.81
CA SER A 304 5.90 11.97 -4.54
C SER A 304 6.95 12.97 -4.08
N ASP A 305 8.16 12.50 -3.78
CA ASP A 305 9.27 13.34 -3.31
C ASP A 305 9.75 14.36 -4.36
N VAL A 306 9.44 14.14 -5.64
CA VAL A 306 9.69 15.10 -6.74
C VAL A 306 8.57 16.12 -6.93
N CYS A 307 7.38 15.90 -6.36
CA CYS A 307 6.21 16.77 -6.54
C CYS A 307 5.82 16.99 -8.01
N GLN A 308 6.02 16.00 -8.89
CA GLN A 308 5.71 16.08 -10.32
C GLN A 308 4.42 15.32 -10.64
N LEU A 309 3.29 15.91 -10.29
CA LEU A 309 1.95 15.29 -10.33
C LEU A 309 1.61 14.54 -11.64
N ASN A 310 2.07 15.03 -12.80
CA ASN A 310 1.81 14.37 -14.09
C ASN A 310 2.62 13.08 -14.28
N LEU A 311 3.86 13.04 -13.78
CA LEU A 311 4.71 11.86 -13.82
C LEU A 311 4.19 10.80 -12.85
N ASP A 312 3.69 11.22 -11.70
CA ASP A 312 3.18 10.32 -10.67
C ASP A 312 1.83 9.69 -11.05
N LYS A 313 0.93 10.47 -11.67
CA LYS A 313 -0.30 9.95 -12.27
C LYS A 313 0.00 8.95 -13.38
N PHE A 314 1.03 9.20 -14.17
CA PHE A 314 1.48 8.27 -15.21
C PHE A 314 1.96 6.94 -14.60
N HIS A 315 2.79 6.97 -13.54
CA HIS A 315 3.25 5.73 -12.90
C HIS A 315 2.12 4.93 -12.23
N PHE A 316 1.19 5.60 -11.54
CA PHE A 316 0.04 4.91 -10.97
C PHE A 316 -0.91 4.39 -12.06
N ALA A 317 -1.14 5.16 -13.13
CA ALA A 317 -1.88 4.68 -14.29
C ALA A 317 -1.22 3.42 -14.88
N GLN A 318 0.12 3.38 -15.01
CA GLN A 318 0.83 2.17 -15.43
C GLN A 318 0.62 0.99 -14.47
N GLN A 319 0.66 1.22 -13.16
CA GLN A 319 0.38 0.18 -12.16
C GLN A 319 -1.05 -0.33 -12.22
N LEU A 320 -2.01 0.52 -12.58
CA LEU A 320 -3.40 0.15 -12.82
C LEU A 320 -3.63 -0.46 -14.22
N GLY A 321 -2.64 -0.49 -15.12
CA GLY A 321 -2.84 -0.87 -16.52
C GLY A 321 -3.64 0.16 -17.35
N ILE A 322 -3.75 1.40 -16.87
CA ILE A 322 -4.37 2.54 -17.55
C ILE A 322 -3.31 3.22 -18.44
N SER A 323 -3.57 3.32 -19.74
CA SER A 323 -2.74 4.13 -20.64
C SER A 323 -3.10 5.61 -20.49
N PRO A 324 -2.13 6.53 -20.48
CA PRO A 324 -2.36 7.98 -20.36
C PRO A 324 -3.31 8.53 -21.42
#